data_AF-A0A962UG17-F1
#
_entry.id   AF-A0A962UG17-F1
#
_cell.length_a   1.000
_cell.length_b   1.000
_cell.length_c   1.000
_cell.angle_alpha   90.00
_cell.angle_beta   90.00
_cell.angle_gamma   90.00
#
_symmetry.space_group_name_H-M   'P 1'
#
loop_
_entity.id
_entity.type
_entity.pdbx_description
1 polymer ?
#
loop_
_entity_poly.entity_id
_entity_poly.type
_entity_poly.pdbx_seq_one_letter_code
_entity_poly.pdbx_strand_id
1 'polypeptide(L)'
;VRLFRVEVSTHRTDWIVTNDSTQDSTEATQKVGGFRWKIEQLHRESKQLTGLERCQCRKARIQRHHIACAFLVWGRLKALATETGKTVYQLKQGLLHDYLIQQLKNPSLTMCFA
;
A
#
# COMPACT_ATOMS: atom_id res chain seq x y z
N VAL A 1 33.00 -3.78 -4.26
CA VAL A 1 31.94 -2.76 -4.32
C VAL A 1 31.83 -2.28 -5.75
N ARG A 2 30.62 -2.23 -6.34
CA ARG A 2 30.35 -1.71 -7.70
C ARG A 2 29.45 -0.47 -7.60
N LEU A 3 29.66 0.51 -8.48
CA LEU A 3 28.88 1.75 -8.56
C LEU A 3 28.18 1.81 -9.94
N PHE A 4 26.89 2.09 -9.93
CA PHE A 4 26.08 2.25 -11.13
C PHE A 4 25.45 3.64 -11.17
N ARG A 5 25.50 4.27 -12.35
CA ARG A 5 24.78 5.50 -12.66
C ARG A 5 23.45 5.12 -13.32
N VAL A 6 22.33 5.36 -12.63
CA VAL A 6 20.99 5.01 -13.10
C VAL A 6 20.23 6.28 -13.44
N GLU A 7 19.91 6.48 -14.72
CA GLU A 7 19.03 7.56 -15.15
C GLU A 7 17.57 7.17 -14.90
N VAL A 8 16.95 7.79 -13.90
CA VAL A 8 15.57 7.47 -13.45
C VAL A 8 14.54 8.29 -14.23
N SER A 9 14.88 9.53 -14.59
CA SER A 9 14.07 10.40 -15.44
C SER A 9 14.97 11.42 -16.13
N THR A 10 14.42 12.22 -17.06
CA THR A 10 15.12 13.33 -17.74
C THR A 10 15.81 14.31 -16.79
N HIS A 11 15.37 14.38 -15.53
CA HIS A 11 15.90 15.31 -14.53
C HIS A 11 16.47 14.62 -13.28
N ARG A 12 16.54 13.28 -13.25
CA ARG A 12 17.00 12.54 -12.07
C ARG A 12 17.95 11.41 -12.46
N THR A 13 19.16 11.50 -11.94
CA THR A 13 20.15 10.41 -11.97
C THR A 13 20.42 9.96 -10.53
N ASP A 14 20.23 8.67 -10.27
CA ASP A 14 20.57 8.05 -9.01
C ASP A 14 21.91 7.32 -9.14
N TRP A 15 22.71 7.36 -8.07
CA TRP A 15 23.96 6.62 -7.98
C TRP A 15 23.78 5.48 -6.98
N ILE A 16 23.87 4.25 -7.48
CA ILE A 16 23.60 3.05 -6.67
C ILE A 16 24.91 2.29 -6.45
N VAL A 17 25.25 2.11 -5.17
CA VAL A 17 26.40 1.33 -4.72
C VAL A 17 25.91 -0.04 -4.25
N THR A 18 26.53 -1.11 -4.73
CA THR A 18 26.22 -2.48 -4.30
C THR A 18 27.48 -3.27 -3.97
N ASN A 19 27.36 -4.15 -2.97
CA ASN A 19 28.38 -5.14 -2.62
C ASN A 19 28.20 -6.44 -3.40
N ASP A 20 27.09 -6.60 -4.12
CA ASP A 20 26.84 -7.74 -5.00
C ASP A 20 27.81 -7.70 -6.18
N SER A 21 28.72 -8.67 -6.24
CA SER A 21 29.71 -8.82 -7.30
C SER A 21 29.13 -9.41 -8.58
N THR A 22 27.94 -10.00 -8.53
CA THR A 22 27.26 -10.59 -9.69
C THR A 22 26.45 -9.56 -10.47
N GLN A 23 26.09 -8.45 -9.84
CA GLN A 23 25.41 -7.34 -10.51
C GLN A 23 26.35 -6.68 -11.53
N ASP A 24 26.01 -6.77 -12.82
CA ASP A 24 26.86 -6.35 -13.94
C ASP A 24 26.20 -5.33 -14.88
N SER A 25 24.90 -5.03 -14.70
CA SER A 25 24.15 -4.14 -15.58
C SER A 25 23.46 -3.01 -14.81
N THR A 26 23.40 -1.84 -15.44
CA THR A 26 22.65 -0.68 -14.95
C THR A 26 21.15 -0.96 -14.93
N GLU A 27 20.62 -1.65 -15.95
CA GLU A 27 19.20 -2.03 -16.06
C GLU A 27 18.80 -2.99 -14.94
N ALA A 28 19.61 -4.01 -14.69
CA ALA A 28 19.38 -4.95 -13.59
C ALA A 28 19.46 -4.22 -12.22
N THR A 29 20.41 -3.30 -12.07
CA THR A 29 20.52 -2.45 -10.87
C THR A 29 19.31 -1.54 -10.70
N GLN A 30 18.81 -0.94 -11.79
CA GLN A 30 17.59 -0.12 -11.79
C GLN A 30 16.36 -0.93 -11.39
N LYS A 31 16.23 -2.17 -11.90
CA LYS A 31 15.11 -3.07 -11.54
C LYS A 31 15.12 -3.44 -10.06
N VAL A 32 16.27 -3.81 -9.51
CA VAL A 32 16.44 -4.09 -8.08
C VAL A 32 16.20 -2.83 -7.24
N GLY A 33 16.74 -1.69 -7.67
CA GLY A 33 16.52 -0.39 -7.05
C GLY A 33 15.04 0.00 -7.03
N GLY A 34 14.30 -0.29 -8.09
CA GLY A 34 12.85 -0.06 -8.20
C GLY A 34 12.05 -0.84 -7.15
N PHE A 35 12.55 -1.98 -6.66
CA PHE A 35 11.92 -2.71 -5.56
C PHE A 35 11.94 -1.91 -4.24
N ARG A 36 12.93 -1.02 -4.04
CA ARG A 36 12.99 -0.16 -2.84
C ARG A 36 11.74 0.69 -2.70
N TRP A 37 11.14 1.14 -3.79
CA TRP A 37 9.90 1.92 -3.77
C TRP A 37 8.72 1.18 -3.14
N LYS A 38 8.77 -0.16 -3.08
CA LYS A 38 7.73 -0.96 -2.44
C LYS A 38 7.59 -0.67 -0.95
N ILE A 39 8.65 -0.25 -0.25
CA ILE A 39 8.53 0.14 1.15
C ILE A 39 7.71 1.43 1.31
N GLU A 40 7.90 2.40 0.40
CA GLU A 40 7.13 3.63 0.40
C GLU A 40 5.67 3.38 0.04
N GLN A 41 5.44 2.50 -0.94
CA GLN A 41 4.09 2.03 -1.30
C GLN A 41 3.41 1.37 -0.09
N LEU A 42 4.11 0.47 0.61
CA LEU A 42 3.62 -0.19 1.82
C LEU A 42 3.23 0.83 2.89
N HIS A 43 4.10 1.79 3.20
CA HIS A 43 3.82 2.80 4.21
C HIS A 43 2.63 3.68 3.82
N ARG A 44 2.57 4.15 2.57
CA ARG A 44 1.49 5.00 2.06
C ARG A 44 0.14 4.30 2.14
N GLU A 45 0.06 3.10 1.56
CA GLU A 45 -1.19 2.35 1.48
C GLU A 45 -1.66 1.91 2.87
N SER A 46 -0.75 1.46 3.74
CA SER A 46 -1.10 1.05 5.11
C SER A 46 -1.68 2.22 5.92
N LYS A 47 -1.03 3.40 5.89
CA LYS A 47 -1.53 4.59 6.58
C LYS A 47 -2.91 5.02 6.09
N GLN A 48 -3.09 5.06 4.77
CA GLN A 48 -4.32 5.58 4.16
C GLN A 48 -5.50 4.61 4.28
N LEU A 49 -5.27 3.30 4.14
CA LEU A 49 -6.34 2.33 3.92
C LEU A 49 -6.69 1.48 5.15
N THR A 50 -5.75 1.29 6.08
CA THR A 50 -5.97 0.39 7.23
C THR A 50 -6.06 1.11 8.57
N GLY A 51 -5.89 2.44 8.57
CA GLY A 51 -5.95 3.24 9.80
C GLY A 51 -4.76 3.01 10.72
N LEU A 52 -3.60 2.65 10.17
CA LEU A 52 -2.36 2.38 10.91
C LEU A 52 -2.05 3.44 11.98
N GLU A 53 -2.27 4.72 11.67
CA GLU A 53 -1.98 5.87 12.53
C GLU A 53 -3.19 6.35 13.35
N ARG A 54 -4.31 5.61 13.34
CA ARG A 54 -5.57 6.04 13.96
C ARG A 54 -5.82 5.48 15.37
N CYS A 55 -4.92 4.65 15.90
CA CYS A 55 -5.08 4.09 17.24
C CYS A 55 -4.95 5.16 18.32
N GLN A 56 -6.00 5.35 19.11
CA GLN A 56 -6.03 6.33 20.21
C GLN A 56 -5.62 5.75 21.57
N CYS A 57 -5.21 4.48 21.63
CA CYS A 57 -4.87 3.81 22.87
C CYS A 57 -3.53 4.31 23.44
N ARG A 58 -3.41 4.53 24.76
CA ARG A 58 -2.15 5.01 25.34
C ARG A 58 -1.14 3.90 25.67
N LYS A 59 -1.60 2.65 25.78
CA LYS A 59 -0.74 1.52 26.17
C LYS A 59 0.08 1.03 24.96
N ALA A 60 1.41 1.02 25.11
CA ALA A 60 2.35 0.62 24.04
C ALA A 60 2.07 -0.79 23.47
N ARG A 61 1.66 -1.76 24.31
CA ARG A 61 1.29 -3.10 23.85
C ARG A 61 0.11 -3.06 22.87
N ILE A 62 -0.91 -2.28 23.18
CA ILE A 62 -2.12 -2.16 22.34
C ILE A 62 -1.77 -1.46 21.03
N GLN A 63 -0.95 -0.42 21.08
CA GLN A 63 -0.44 0.26 19.89
C GLN A 63 0.30 -0.69 18.94
N ARG A 64 1.21 -1.53 19.47
CA ARG A 64 1.89 -2.57 18.67
C ARG A 64 0.93 -3.59 18.07
N HIS A 65 -0.09 -4.01 18.82
CA HIS A 65 -1.11 -4.93 18.29
C HIS A 65 -1.91 -4.28 17.16
N HIS A 66 -2.31 -3.01 17.31
CA HIS A 66 -3.02 -2.27 16.25
C HIS A 66 -2.18 -2.17 14.97
N ILE A 67 -0.90 -1.83 15.11
CA ILE A 67 0.06 -1.78 14.00
C ILE A 67 0.16 -3.14 13.30
N ALA A 68 0.27 -4.23 14.05
CA ALA A 68 0.32 -5.57 13.49
C ALA A 68 -0.96 -5.93 12.73
N CYS A 69 -2.14 -5.68 13.31
CA CYS A 69 -3.43 -5.91 12.65
C CYS A 69 -3.57 -5.08 11.36
N ALA A 70 -3.16 -3.82 11.38
CA ALA A 70 -3.17 -2.93 10.22
C ALA A 70 -2.31 -3.49 9.06
N PHE A 71 -1.14 -4.07 9.36
CA PHE A 71 -0.30 -4.71 8.34
C PHE A 71 -0.87 -6.04 7.84
N LEU A 72 -1.51 -6.85 8.70
CA LEU A 72 -2.18 -8.08 8.27
C LEU A 72 -3.32 -7.78 7.29
N VAL A 73 -4.13 -6.76 7.58
CA VAL A 73 -5.19 -6.28 6.68
C VAL A 73 -4.61 -5.79 5.36
N TRP A 74 -3.54 -4.99 5.39
CA TRP A 74 -2.89 -4.53 4.16
C TRP A 74 -2.36 -5.70 3.32
N GLY A 75 -1.72 -6.70 3.96
CA GLY A 75 -1.23 -7.90 3.28
C GLY A 75 -2.36 -8.67 2.58
N ARG A 76 -3.51 -8.84 3.24
CA ARG A 76 -4.69 -9.47 2.61
C ARG A 76 -5.25 -8.63 1.46
N LEU A 77 -5.33 -7.30 1.61
CA LEU A 77 -5.74 -6.42 0.52
C LEU A 77 -4.79 -6.51 -0.68
N LYS A 78 -3.47 -6.64 -0.47
CA LYS A 78 -2.49 -6.85 -1.54
C LYS A 78 -2.67 -8.18 -2.25
N ALA A 79 -2.93 -9.26 -1.52
CA ALA A 79 -3.22 -10.57 -2.12
C ALA A 79 -4.46 -10.48 -3.02
N LEU A 80 -5.57 -9.94 -2.49
CA LEU A 80 -6.81 -9.74 -3.23
C LEU A 80 -6.62 -8.81 -4.44
N ALA A 81 -5.81 -7.77 -4.32
CA ALA A 81 -5.50 -6.86 -5.42
C ALA A 81 -4.85 -7.60 -6.58
N THR A 82 -3.88 -8.47 -6.28
CA THR A 82 -3.25 -9.34 -7.27
C THR A 82 -4.23 -10.35 -7.87
N GLU A 83 -5.02 -11.03 -7.05
CA GLU A 83 -6.01 -12.03 -7.49
C GLU A 83 -7.08 -11.43 -8.41
N THR A 84 -7.52 -10.20 -8.14
CA THR A 84 -8.62 -9.54 -8.85
C THR A 84 -8.18 -8.58 -9.95
N GLY A 85 -6.86 -8.33 -10.10
CA GLY A 85 -6.32 -7.31 -11.00
C GLY A 85 -6.71 -5.86 -10.62
N LYS A 86 -7.23 -5.64 -9.41
CA LYS A 86 -7.64 -4.31 -8.91
C LYS A 86 -6.55 -3.70 -8.04
N THR A 87 -6.58 -2.39 -7.89
CA THR A 87 -5.76 -1.71 -6.88
C THR A 87 -6.32 -1.91 -5.47
N VAL A 88 -5.46 -1.81 -4.45
CA VAL A 88 -5.92 -1.84 -3.04
C VAL A 88 -6.92 -0.73 -2.71
N TYR A 89 -6.81 0.41 -3.40
CA TYR A 89 -7.74 1.53 -3.27
C TYR A 89 -9.13 1.17 -3.78
N GLN A 90 -9.20 0.60 -4.99
CA GLN A 90 -10.46 0.13 -5.58
C GLN A 90 -11.12 -0.94 -4.71
N LEU A 91 -10.34 -1.88 -4.17
CA LEU A 91 -10.87 -2.87 -3.23
C LEU A 91 -11.44 -2.21 -1.98
N LYS A 92 -10.68 -1.32 -1.33
CA LYS A 92 -11.08 -0.69 -0.07
C LYS A 92 -12.31 0.22 -0.23
N GLN A 93 -12.41 0.94 -1.34
CA GLN A 93 -13.53 1.83 -1.65
C GLN A 93 -14.76 1.05 -2.15
N GLY A 94 -14.53 -0.05 -2.86
CA GLY A 94 -15.58 -0.90 -3.42
C GLY A 94 -16.33 -1.76 -2.40
N LEU A 95 -15.81 -1.95 -1.18
CA LEU A 95 -16.37 -2.85 -0.16
C LEU A 95 -17.87 -2.69 0.08
N LEU A 96 -18.37 -1.45 0.06
CA LEU A 96 -19.78 -1.15 0.32
C LEU A 96 -20.49 -0.57 -0.90
N HIS A 97 -19.86 -0.57 -2.08
CA HIS A 97 -20.39 0.13 -3.24
C HIS A 97 -21.76 -0.41 -3.65
N ASP A 98 -21.85 -1.73 -3.86
CA ASP A 98 -23.11 -2.36 -4.28
C ASP A 98 -24.17 -2.28 -3.18
N TYR A 99 -23.77 -2.45 -1.92
CA TYR A 99 -24.65 -2.29 -0.77
C TYR A 99 -25.25 -0.87 -0.72
N LEU A 100 -24.43 0.17 -0.87
CA LEU A 100 -24.90 1.55 -0.86
C LEU A 100 -25.83 1.83 -2.03
N ILE A 101 -25.52 1.34 -3.24
CA ILE A 101 -26.43 1.46 -4.39
C ILE A 101 -27.78 0.81 -4.08
N GLN A 102 -27.79 -0.39 -3.47
CA GLN A 102 -29.03 -1.08 -3.10
C GLN A 102 -29.83 -0.29 -2.07
N GLN A 103 -29.17 0.22 -1.02
CA GLN A 103 -29.84 1.01 0.02
C GLN A 103 -30.37 2.35 -0.49
N LEU A 104 -29.73 2.96 -1.50
CA LEU A 104 -30.25 4.16 -2.14
C LEU A 104 -31.46 3.88 -3.04
N LYS A 105 -31.50 2.72 -3.70
CA LYS A 105 -32.64 2.33 -4.55
C LYS A 105 -33.86 1.89 -3.75
N ASN A 106 -33.64 1.13 -2.68
CA ASN A 106 -34.69 0.62 -1.82
C ASN A 106 -34.19 0.60 -0.35
N PRO A 107 -34.33 1.72 0.37
CA PRO A 107 -33.79 1.85 1.71
C PRO A 107 -34.49 0.89 2.68
N SER A 108 -33.73 0.05 3.37
CA SER A 108 -34.30 -0.82 4.42
C SER A 108 -34.71 -0.04 5.67
N LEU A 109 -34.17 1.16 5.84
CA LEU A 109 -34.50 2.10 6.91
C LEU A 109 -35.16 3.32 6.29
N THR A 110 -36.48 3.45 6.50
CA THR A 110 -37.23 4.62 6.05
C THR A 110 -37.01 5.76 7.05
N MET A 111 -36.44 6.86 6.57
CA MET A 111 -36.28 8.08 7.37
C MET A 111 -37.55 8.92 7.25
N CYS A 112 -38.10 9.38 8.37
CA CYS A 112 -39.14 10.40 8.40
C CYS A 112 -38.51 11.71 8.88
N PHE A 113 -38.98 12.85 8.34
CA PHE A 113 -38.67 14.13 8.93
C PHE A 113 -39.34 14.25 10.31
N ALA A 114 -38.62 14.82 11.26
CA ALA A 114 -39.13 15.16 12.58
C ALA A 114 -40.12 16.32 12.51
#